data_AF-A0A8E2EZS4-F1
#
_entry.id   AF-A0A8E2EZS4-F1
#
_cell.length_a   1.000
_cell.length_b   1.000
_cell.length_c   1.000
_cell.angle_alpha   90.00
_cell.angle_beta   90.00
_cell.angle_gamma   90.00
#
_symmetry.space_group_name_H-M   'P 1'
#
loop_
_entity.id
_entity.type
_entity.pdbx_description
1 polymer ?
#
loop_
_entity_poly.entity_id
_entity_poly.type
_entity_poly.pdbx_seq_one_letter_code
_entity_poly.pdbx_strand_id
1 'polypeptide(L)'
;RTPSIRFVHFELLRNNLVNVRKGRPMPDSPEYIPYPANIGTDPPIAGNILTHLFECPYDADTVLFLANRIPKKRKNELRICEIARCAEGWGLYLVPGIDWTRVCVVGLVFLAISLLFGIIWSVCRKNVSEGFQVTSCLMVLITFCAGTLHGRI
;
A
#
# COMPACT_ATOMS: atom_id res chain seq x y z
N ARG A 1 -10.36 -3.35 -1.96
CA ARG A 1 -9.90 -1.99 -2.32
C ARG A 1 -8.62 -2.16 -3.11
N THR A 2 -8.54 -1.63 -4.33
CA THR A 2 -7.35 -1.73 -5.18
C THR A 2 -6.18 -0.94 -4.58
N PRO A 3 -4.92 -1.38 -4.78
CA PRO A 3 -3.75 -0.60 -4.41
C PRO A 3 -3.82 0.77 -5.09
N SER A 4 -3.57 1.86 -4.37
CA SER A 4 -3.65 3.21 -4.95
C SER A 4 -2.27 3.84 -5.02
N ILE A 5 -1.88 4.34 -6.17
CA ILE A 5 -0.62 5.08 -6.32
C ILE A 5 -0.87 6.57 -6.09
N ARG A 6 -0.04 7.20 -5.26
CA ARG A 6 -0.10 8.63 -4.98
C ARG A 6 1.24 9.28 -5.26
N PHE A 7 1.20 10.48 -5.82
CA PHE A 7 2.38 11.31 -5.91
C PHE A 7 2.66 11.95 -4.54
N VAL A 8 3.90 11.89 -4.08
CA VAL A 8 4.31 12.40 -2.77
C VAL A 8 5.62 13.15 -2.85
N HIS A 9 5.77 14.12 -1.94
CA HIS A 9 7.06 14.70 -1.61
C HIS A 9 7.71 13.81 -0.55
N PHE A 10 9.02 13.58 -0.64
CA PHE A 10 9.74 12.83 0.38
C PHE A 10 11.10 13.45 0.70
N GLU A 11 11.55 13.22 1.92
CA GLU A 11 12.89 13.59 2.36
C GLU A 11 13.71 12.32 2.53
N LEU A 12 14.86 12.24 1.86
CA LEU A 12 15.84 11.20 2.04
C LEU A 12 16.78 11.57 3.19
N LEU A 13 16.83 10.73 4.22
CA LEU A 13 17.70 10.88 5.39
C LEU A 13 18.97 10.03 5.25
N ARG A 14 19.99 10.32 6.08
CA ARG A 14 21.34 9.72 6.08
C ARG A 14 21.40 8.19 5.99
N ASN A 15 20.40 7.49 6.53
CA ASN A 15 20.33 6.03 6.55
C ASN A 15 19.47 5.45 5.41
N ASN A 16 19.31 6.17 4.30
CA ASN A 16 18.34 5.85 3.23
C ASN A 16 16.90 5.71 3.74
N LEU A 17 16.60 6.29 4.89
CA LEU A 17 15.25 6.38 5.41
C LEU A 17 14.53 7.46 4.62
N VAL A 18 13.29 7.16 4.21
CA VAL A 18 12.47 8.06 3.41
C VAL A 18 11.33 8.57 4.27
N ASN A 19 11.33 9.87 4.56
CA ASN A 19 10.22 10.53 5.24
C ASN A 19 9.22 11.06 4.19
N VAL A 20 8.11 10.36 4.04
CA VAL A 20 7.07 10.70 3.06
C VAL A 20 6.16 11.79 3.63
N ARG A 21 6.13 12.96 2.98
CA ARG A 21 5.24 14.08 3.32
C ARG A 21 4.15 14.23 2.25
N LYS A 22 2.90 14.35 2.67
CA LYS A 22 1.79 14.65 1.75
C LYS A 22 1.79 16.14 1.41
N GLY A 23 1.52 16.47 0.15
CA GLY A 23 0.95 17.77 -0.20
C GLY A 23 1.92 18.95 -0.34
N ARG A 24 3.09 18.75 -0.95
CA ARG A 24 3.81 19.90 -1.54
C ARG A 24 3.58 19.94 -3.05
N PRO A 25 3.28 21.12 -3.63
CA PRO A 25 3.31 21.28 -5.08
C PRO A 25 4.70 20.89 -5.60
N MET A 26 4.73 20.51 -6.86
CA MET A 26 5.97 20.18 -7.52
C MET A 26 6.87 21.43 -7.56
N PRO A 27 8.20 21.31 -7.40
CA PRO A 27 9.03 22.50 -7.31
C PRO A 27 9.13 23.13 -8.71
N ASP A 28 9.06 24.46 -8.80
CA ASP A 28 9.38 25.23 -10.01
C ASP A 28 10.91 25.22 -10.30
N SER A 29 11.56 24.09 -10.05
CA SER A 29 12.99 23.92 -10.24
C SER A 29 13.28 23.35 -11.63
N PRO A 30 14.33 23.83 -12.32
CA PRO A 30 14.73 23.29 -13.61
C PRO A 30 15.23 21.84 -13.54
N GLU A 31 15.40 21.30 -12.33
CA GLU A 31 15.88 19.94 -12.09
C GLU A 31 14.78 18.87 -12.18
N TYR A 32 13.51 19.29 -12.04
CA TYR A 32 12.32 18.42 -12.01
C TYR A 32 11.27 18.84 -13.06
N ILE A 33 11.67 19.21 -14.29
CA ILE A 33 10.67 19.61 -15.31
C ILE A 33 9.98 18.36 -15.90
N PRO A 34 8.65 18.19 -15.72
CA PRO A 34 7.89 17.14 -16.38
C PRO A 34 7.76 17.48 -17.88
N TYR A 35 7.62 16.48 -18.76
CA TYR A 35 7.45 16.74 -20.18
C TYR A 35 6.00 16.43 -20.63
N PRO A 36 5.26 17.39 -21.20
CA PRO A 36 5.60 18.79 -21.44
C PRO A 36 5.65 19.64 -20.15
N ALA A 37 6.43 20.73 -20.17
CA ALA A 37 6.75 21.54 -18.99
C ALA A 37 5.56 22.28 -18.35
N ASN A 38 4.42 22.34 -19.03
CA ASN A 38 3.26 23.13 -18.64
C ASN A 38 1.99 22.27 -18.63
N ILE A 39 2.02 21.23 -17.80
CA ILE A 39 0.84 20.44 -17.49
C ILE A 39 0.14 21.20 -16.38
N GLY A 40 -0.94 21.93 -16.66
CA GLY A 40 -1.69 22.77 -15.71
C GLY A 40 -2.38 22.01 -14.56
N THR A 41 -1.87 20.83 -14.20
CA THR A 41 -2.33 20.00 -13.10
C THR A 41 -1.12 19.53 -12.30
N ASP A 42 -1.12 19.84 -11.01
CA ASP A 42 -0.19 19.29 -10.01
C ASP A 42 -0.92 18.21 -9.18
N PRO A 43 -0.49 16.93 -9.21
CA PRO A 43 0.60 16.34 -10.00
C PRO A 43 0.27 16.18 -11.50
N PRO A 44 1.28 16.04 -12.37
CA PRO A 44 1.12 15.96 -13.83
C PRO A 44 0.36 14.72 -14.32
N ILE A 45 0.15 13.72 -13.44
CA ILE A 45 -0.65 12.53 -13.70
C ILE A 45 -1.51 12.27 -12.46
N ALA A 46 -2.82 12.11 -12.68
CA ALA A 46 -3.76 11.79 -11.62
C ALA A 46 -3.53 10.36 -11.08
N GLY A 47 -3.73 10.18 -9.76
CA GLY A 47 -3.47 8.90 -9.09
C GLY A 47 -4.31 7.72 -9.58
N ASN A 48 -5.51 7.98 -10.12
CA ASN A 48 -6.35 6.96 -10.74
C ASN A 48 -5.72 6.38 -12.02
N ILE A 49 -5.11 7.23 -12.85
CA ILE A 49 -4.42 6.79 -14.08
C ILE A 49 -3.14 6.02 -13.73
N LEU A 50 -2.37 6.49 -12.75
CA LEU A 50 -1.19 5.76 -12.26
C LEU A 50 -1.56 4.38 -11.71
N THR A 51 -2.68 4.28 -11.01
CA THR A 51 -3.19 3.01 -10.47
C THR A 51 -3.62 2.06 -11.60
N HIS A 52 -4.40 2.54 -12.56
CA HIS A 52 -4.80 1.74 -13.73
C HIS A 52 -3.59 1.22 -14.51
N LEU A 53 -2.58 2.08 -14.71
CA LEU A 53 -1.34 1.70 -15.38
C LEU A 53 -0.58 0.59 -14.64
N PHE A 54 -0.57 0.64 -13.31
CA PHE A 54 0.07 -0.40 -12.51
C PHE A 54 -0.66 -1.74 -12.57
N GLU A 55 -2.00 -1.72 -12.66
CA GLU A 55 -2.83 -2.92 -12.75
C GLU A 55 -2.85 -3.53 -14.16
N CYS A 56 -2.82 -2.70 -15.21
CA CYS A 56 -2.95 -3.10 -16.61
C CYS A 56 -1.70 -2.66 -17.43
N PRO A 57 -0.57 -3.38 -17.36
CA PRO A 57 0.66 -2.99 -18.05
C PRO A 57 0.58 -3.11 -19.58
N TYR A 58 -0.42 -3.82 -20.12
CA TYR A 58 -0.59 -4.06 -21.56
C TYR A 58 -1.38 -2.97 -22.30
N ASP A 59 -2.04 -2.04 -21.59
CA ASP A 59 -2.67 -0.84 -22.21
C ASP A 59 -1.62 0.23 -22.57
N ALA A 60 -0.46 -0.25 -23.03
CA ALA A 60 0.85 0.41 -23.04
C ALA A 60 0.98 1.60 -23.99
N ASP A 61 0.05 1.77 -24.94
CA ASP A 61 0.15 2.83 -25.96
C ASP A 61 0.08 4.24 -25.34
N THR A 62 -0.54 4.39 -24.16
CA THR A 62 -0.57 5.64 -23.39
C THR A 62 0.62 5.83 -22.45
N VAL A 63 1.42 4.77 -22.25
CA VAL A 63 2.40 4.65 -21.15
C VAL A 63 3.70 5.35 -21.46
N LEU A 64 4.17 5.33 -22.71
CA LEU A 64 5.37 6.07 -23.10
C LEU A 64 5.21 7.58 -22.89
N PHE A 65 4.04 8.11 -23.24
CA PHE A 65 3.75 9.53 -23.11
C PHE A 65 3.53 9.95 -21.66
N LEU A 66 2.79 9.16 -20.88
CA LEU A 66 2.57 9.42 -19.46
C LEU A 66 3.85 9.23 -18.64
N ALA A 67 4.72 8.27 -18.97
CA ALA A 67 5.99 8.07 -18.27
C ALA A 67 6.94 9.28 -18.39
N ASN A 68 6.84 10.05 -19.48
CA ASN A 68 7.59 11.31 -19.67
C ASN A 68 7.05 12.47 -18.83
N ARG A 69 5.80 12.36 -18.34
CA ARG A 69 5.19 13.32 -17.42
C ARG A 69 5.55 13.07 -15.96
N ILE A 70 6.05 11.87 -15.62
CA ILE A 70 6.52 11.58 -14.27
C ILE A 70 7.79 12.41 -14.04
N PRO A 71 7.82 13.25 -13.00
CA PRO A 71 8.98 14.09 -12.75
C PRO A 71 10.15 13.25 -12.27
N LYS A 72 11.16 13.17 -13.13
CA LYS A 72 12.42 12.48 -12.86
C LYS A 72 13.50 13.53 -12.65
N LYS A 73 14.32 13.36 -11.61
CA LYS A 73 15.50 14.19 -11.40
C LYS A 73 16.47 13.98 -12.58
N ARG A 74 16.69 15.02 -13.40
CA ARG A 74 17.33 14.84 -14.73
C ARG A 74 18.85 14.65 -14.71
N LYS A 75 19.55 15.16 -13.70
CA LYS A 75 21.01 15.32 -13.77
C LYS A 75 21.81 14.48 -12.78
N ASN A 76 21.26 14.17 -11.61
CA ASN A 76 21.98 13.46 -10.54
C ASN A 76 21.02 12.57 -9.75
N GLU A 77 21.53 11.50 -9.15
CA GLU A 77 20.82 10.78 -8.10
C GLU A 77 20.48 11.72 -6.92
N LEU A 78 19.45 11.40 -6.13
CA LEU A 78 19.21 12.09 -4.87
C LEU A 78 20.33 11.73 -3.88
N ARG A 79 21.38 12.56 -3.88
CA ARG A 79 22.44 12.51 -2.88
C ARG A 79 22.11 13.46 -1.75
N ILE A 80 22.41 13.01 -0.55
CA ILE A 80 22.18 13.75 0.68
C ILE A 80 23.14 14.94 0.67
N CYS A 81 22.59 16.15 0.80
CA CYS A 81 23.42 17.34 0.99
C CYS A 81 24.14 17.21 2.33
N GLU A 82 25.47 17.25 2.32
CA GLU A 82 26.30 17.12 3.53
C GLU A 82 25.99 18.21 4.57
N ILE A 83 25.53 19.37 4.11
CA ILE A 83 25.17 20.54 4.94
C ILE A 83 23.76 20.40 5.54
N ALA A 84 22.78 20.03 4.73
CA ALA A 84 21.37 19.95 5.15
C ALA A 84 21.02 18.62 5.86
N ARG A 85 21.90 17.61 5.77
CA ARG A 85 21.70 16.24 6.31
C ARG A 85 20.46 15.50 5.79
N CYS A 86 19.72 16.10 4.86
CA CYS A 86 18.62 15.50 4.12
C CYS A 86 18.65 15.94 2.65
N ALA A 87 17.97 15.19 1.78
CA ALA A 87 17.70 15.59 0.40
C ALA A 87 16.20 15.52 0.12
N GLU A 88 15.64 16.57 -0.47
CA GLU A 88 14.24 16.61 -0.87
C GLU A 88 14.03 16.01 -2.26
N GLY A 89 12.92 15.30 -2.42
CA GLY A 89 12.54 14.62 -3.65
C GLY A 89 11.04 14.47 -3.82
N TRP A 90 10.65 14.09 -5.03
CA TRP A 90 9.27 13.76 -5.37
C TRP A 90 9.21 12.40 -6.04
N GLY A 91 8.16 11.65 -5.76
CA GLY A 91 8.05 10.28 -6.26
C GLY A 91 6.65 9.69 -6.10
N LEU A 92 6.57 8.39 -6.38
CA LEU A 92 5.34 7.60 -6.29
C LEU A 92 5.34 6.80 -4.99
N TYR A 93 4.26 6.92 -4.23
CA TYR A 93 3.99 6.11 -3.05
C TYR A 93 2.87 5.13 -3.36
N LEU A 94 3.21 3.84 -3.31
CA LEU A 94 2.24 2.76 -3.45
C LEU A 94 1.53 2.58 -2.11
N VAL A 95 0.23 2.85 -2.07
CA VAL A 95 -0.60 2.54 -0.91
C VAL A 95 -1.14 1.12 -1.11
N PRO A 96 -0.69 0.13 -0.31
CA PRO A 96 -1.24 -1.22 -0.39
C PRO A 96 -2.75 -1.17 -0.11
N GLY A 97 -3.53 -1.72 -1.03
CA GLY A 97 -4.96 -1.86 -0.89
C GLY A 97 -5.29 -3.17 -0.19
N ILE A 98 -6.09 -3.13 0.87
CA ILE A 98 -6.67 -4.35 1.45
C ILE A 98 -7.82 -4.80 0.56
N ASP A 99 -7.73 -6.03 0.09
CA ASP A 99 -8.85 -6.73 -0.51
C ASP A 99 -9.75 -7.32 0.59
N TRP A 100 -10.67 -6.49 1.09
CA TRP A 100 -11.65 -6.88 2.09
C TRP A 100 -12.49 -8.09 1.68
N THR A 101 -12.71 -8.30 0.38
CA THR A 101 -13.43 -9.48 -0.10
C THR A 101 -12.64 -10.74 0.19
N ARG A 102 -11.34 -10.76 -0.11
CA ARG A 102 -10.46 -11.90 0.22
C ARG A 102 -10.37 -12.11 1.73
N VAL A 103 -10.23 -11.04 2.52
CA VAL A 103 -10.20 -11.12 3.99
C VAL A 103 -11.50 -11.72 4.52
N CYS A 104 -12.66 -11.28 4.02
CA CYS A 104 -13.96 -11.82 4.41
C CYS A 104 -14.12 -13.28 4.01
N VAL A 105 -13.72 -13.68 2.80
CA VAL A 105 -13.80 -15.08 2.34
C VAL A 105 -12.94 -15.98 3.22
N VAL A 106 -11.69 -15.58 3.49
CA VAL A 106 -10.80 -16.34 4.38
C VAL A 106 -11.38 -16.44 5.79
N GLY A 107 -11.91 -15.33 6.32
CA GLY A 107 -12.57 -15.32 7.63
C GLY A 107 -13.79 -16.25 7.68
N LEU A 108 -14.60 -16.29 6.62
CA LEU A 108 -15.79 -17.14 6.55
C LEU A 108 -15.43 -18.63 6.46
N VAL A 109 -14.39 -18.99 5.71
CA VAL A 109 -13.85 -20.36 5.67
C VAL A 109 -13.35 -20.78 7.05
N PHE A 110 -12.59 -19.91 7.72
CA PHE A 110 -12.06 -20.20 9.05
C PHE A 110 -13.19 -20.37 10.09
N LEU A 111 -14.22 -19.54 9.99
CA LEU A 111 -15.43 -19.64 10.81
C LEU A 111 -16.17 -20.95 10.57
N ALA A 112 -16.32 -21.39 9.32
CA ALA A 112 -16.96 -22.66 9.00
C ALA A 112 -16.18 -23.85 9.57
N ILE A 113 -14.85 -23.87 9.42
CA ILE A 113 -13.97 -24.92 9.98
C ILE A 113 -14.08 -24.95 11.51
N SER A 114 -14.03 -23.78 12.13
CA SER A 114 -14.19 -23.60 13.57
C SER A 114 -15.55 -24.14 14.06
N LEU A 115 -16.64 -23.84 13.35
CA LEU A 115 -17.97 -24.33 13.69
C LEU A 115 -18.05 -25.86 13.59
N LEU A 116 -17.52 -26.45 12.52
CA LEU A 116 -17.47 -27.91 12.36
C LEU A 116 -16.67 -28.57 13.47
N PHE A 117 -15.51 -28.02 13.82
CA PHE A 117 -14.69 -28.52 14.92
C PHE A 117 -15.42 -28.45 16.26
N GLY A 118 -16.09 -27.33 16.54
CA GLY A 118 -16.90 -27.15 17.73
C GLY A 118 -18.04 -28.17 17.82
N ILE A 119 -18.77 -28.40 16.72
CA ILE A 119 -19.86 -29.40 16.65
C ILE A 119 -19.33 -30.81 16.92
N ILE A 120 -18.25 -31.22 16.25
CA ILE A 120 -17.64 -32.55 16.43
C ILE A 120 -17.20 -32.72 17.89
N TRP A 121 -16.54 -31.71 18.46
CA TRP A 121 -16.09 -31.75 19.85
C TRP A 121 -17.26 -31.84 20.84
N SER A 122 -18.31 -31.04 20.64
CA SER A 122 -19.51 -31.05 21.47
C SER A 122 -20.24 -32.40 21.43
N VAL A 123 -20.31 -33.04 20.26
CA VAL A 123 -20.89 -34.39 20.13
C VAL A 123 -20.04 -35.44 20.83
N CYS A 124 -18.72 -35.41 20.68
CA CYS A 124 -17.80 -36.35 21.35
C CYS A 124 -17.83 -36.23 22.88
N ARG A 125 -17.95 -35.01 23.42
CA ARG A 125 -17.93 -34.76 24.88
C ARG A 125 -19.31 -34.70 25.52
N LYS A 126 -20.39 -34.75 24.74
CA LYS A 126 -21.80 -34.51 25.18
C LYS A 126 -22.01 -33.17 25.90
N ASN A 127 -21.04 -32.25 25.81
CA ASN A 127 -21.05 -30.95 26.46
C ASN A 127 -20.95 -29.87 25.38
N VAL A 128 -22.08 -29.25 25.06
CA VAL A 128 -22.17 -28.20 24.02
C VAL A 128 -21.43 -26.93 24.45
N SER A 129 -21.57 -26.55 25.71
CA SER A 129 -21.01 -25.29 26.24
C SER A 129 -19.48 -25.27 26.24
N GLU A 130 -18.82 -26.40 26.54
CA GLU A 130 -17.35 -26.49 26.58
C GLU A 130 -16.73 -26.44 25.18
N GLY A 131 -17.33 -27.14 24.21
CA GLY A 131 -16.83 -27.17 22.84
C GLY A 131 -16.85 -25.81 22.18
N PHE A 132 -17.93 -25.05 22.37
CA PHE A 132 -18.03 -23.71 21.78
C PHE A 132 -17.06 -22.71 22.41
N GLN A 133 -16.76 -22.86 23.72
CA GLN A 133 -15.87 -21.96 24.46
C GLN A 133 -14.38 -22.17 24.09
N VAL A 134 -13.94 -23.42 23.91
CA VAL A 134 -12.58 -23.71 23.42
C VAL A 134 -12.39 -23.20 22.00
N THR A 135 -13.41 -23.40 21.16
CA THR A 135 -13.37 -23.01 19.75
C THR A 135 -13.35 -21.49 19.58
N SER A 136 -14.15 -20.75 20.35
CA SER A 136 -14.14 -19.28 20.32
C SER A 136 -12.82 -18.69 20.83
N CYS A 137 -12.22 -19.26 21.88
CA CYS A 137 -10.87 -18.88 22.33
C CYS A 137 -9.81 -19.05 21.23
N LEU A 138 -9.85 -20.17 20.51
CA LEU A 138 -8.93 -20.45 19.40
C LEU A 138 -9.10 -19.45 18.25
N MET A 139 -10.34 -19.12 17.88
CA MET A 139 -10.66 -18.12 16.86
C MET A 139 -10.13 -16.73 17.22
N VAL A 140 -10.29 -16.31 18.48
CA VAL A 140 -9.80 -15.01 18.95
C VAL A 140 -8.28 -14.94 18.90
N LEU A 141 -7.58 -15.99 19.34
CA LEU A 141 -6.12 -16.05 19.28
C LEU A 141 -5.58 -15.98 17.86
N ILE A 142 -6.20 -16.71 16.92
CA ILE A 142 -5.77 -16.72 15.52
C ILE A 142 -6.04 -15.36 14.87
N THR A 143 -7.20 -14.76 15.14
CA THR A 143 -7.55 -13.42 14.66
C THR A 143 -6.58 -12.36 15.20
N PHE A 144 -6.21 -12.47 16.48
CA PHE A 144 -5.24 -11.59 17.13
C PHE A 144 -3.83 -11.74 16.51
N CYS A 145 -3.35 -12.96 16.29
CA CYS A 145 -2.08 -13.23 15.63
C CYS A 145 -2.07 -12.71 14.18
N ALA A 146 -3.14 -12.94 13.43
CA ALA A 146 -3.29 -12.43 12.07
C ALA A 146 -3.29 -10.88 12.03
N GLY A 147 -3.98 -10.23 12.99
CA GLY A 147 -4.02 -8.78 13.10
C GLY A 147 -2.66 -8.16 13.44
N THR A 148 -1.91 -8.75 14.37
CA THR A 148 -0.58 -8.26 14.75
C THR A 148 0.46 -8.48 13.66
N LEU A 149 0.36 -9.57 12.89
CA LEU A 149 1.21 -9.80 11.72
C LEU A 149 0.90 -8.78 10.61
N HIS A 150 -0.38 -8.46 10.41
CA HIS A 150 -0.78 -7.44 9.43
C HIS A 150 -0.31 -6.03 9.81
N GLY A 151 -0.32 -5.67 11.10
CA GLY A 151 0.14 -4.35 11.56
C GLY A 151 1.65 -4.12 11.47
N ARG A 152 2.44 -5.14 11.11
CA ARG A 152 3.90 -5.06 10.94
C ARG A 152 4.35 -4.93 9.48
N ILE A 153 3.44 -5.04 8.52
CA ILE A 153 3.67 -4.90 7.07
C ILE A 153 3.24 -3.50 6.62
#